data_AF-M1ELS3-F1
#
_entry.id   AF-M1ELS3-F1
#
_cell.length_a   1.000
_cell.length_b   1.000
_cell.length_c   1.000
_cell.angle_alpha   90.00
_cell.angle_beta   90.00
_cell.angle_gamma   90.00
#
_symmetry.space_group_name_H-M   'P 1'
#
loop_
_entity.id
_entity.type
_entity.pdbx_description
1 polymer ?
#
loop_
_entity_poly.entity_id
_entity_poly.type
_entity_poly.pdbx_seq_one_letter_code
_entity_poly.pdbx_strand_id
1 'polypeptide(L)'
;AVLHWSHITHLFENDRHFSHLSTLEREMAFRTEMGLYYSYFKTIVEAPSFLNGVWMIMNDKLTEYPLVINTLKRFNLYPEVILASWYRIYTKIMDLIGLQTKICWTVTCWTVTRGEGLSPIESCEGLGDPACFYVAVIFILNGLMMALFFIYGTYLSGSRLGGLVTVLCFFFNHGECTRVMWTPPLRESFSYPFLVLQMLLVTHIL
;
A
#
# COMPACT_ATOMS: atom_id res chain seq x y z
N ALA A 1 -2.48 -17.00 -1.42
CA ALA A 1 -2.65 -15.57 -1.68
C ALA A 1 -3.79 -14.95 -0.87
N VAL A 2 -5.05 -15.31 -1.15
CA VAL A 2 -6.24 -14.68 -0.53
C VAL A 2 -6.23 -14.79 1.00
N LEU A 3 -5.88 -15.95 1.57
CA LEU A 3 -5.81 -16.13 3.02
C LEU A 3 -4.82 -15.17 3.69
N HIS A 4 -3.64 -14.98 3.10
CA HIS A 4 -2.62 -14.09 3.64
C HIS A 4 -3.04 -12.62 3.53
N TRP A 5 -3.64 -12.25 2.40
CA TRP A 5 -4.21 -10.92 2.21
C TRP A 5 -5.29 -10.59 3.26
N SER A 6 -6.24 -11.51 3.45
CA SER A 6 -7.28 -11.39 4.49
C SER A 6 -6.66 -11.32 5.89
N HIS A 7 -5.69 -12.17 6.19
CA HIS A 7 -4.99 -12.18 7.48
C HIS A 7 -4.31 -10.83 7.79
N ILE A 8 -3.51 -10.30 6.87
CA ILE A 8 -2.83 -9.00 7.06
C ILE A 8 -3.85 -7.87 7.20
N THR A 9 -4.91 -7.88 6.38
CA THR A 9 -5.94 -6.84 6.43
C THR A 9 -6.64 -6.84 7.79
N HIS A 10 -6.99 -8.02 8.32
CA HIS A 10 -7.57 -8.14 9.66
C HIS A 10 -6.61 -7.71 10.77
N LEU A 11 -5.32 -8.05 10.68
CA LEU A 11 -4.33 -7.62 11.67
C LEU A 11 -4.14 -6.09 11.66
N PHE A 12 -4.02 -5.50 10.48
CA PHE A 12 -3.88 -4.05 10.32
C PHE A 12 -5.11 -3.32 10.88
N GLU A 13 -6.31 -3.83 10.59
CA GLU A 13 -7.55 -3.23 11.08
C GLU A 13 -7.68 -3.37 12.61
N ASN A 14 -7.33 -4.53 13.18
CA ASN A 14 -7.36 -4.72 14.63
C ASN A 14 -6.35 -3.85 15.38
N ASP A 15 -5.19 -3.55 14.78
CA ASP A 15 -4.16 -2.71 15.40
C ASP A 15 -4.48 -1.21 15.27
N ARG A 16 -4.83 -0.77 14.05
CA ARG A 16 -4.92 0.66 13.71
C ARG A 16 -6.34 1.20 13.69
N HIS A 17 -7.36 0.34 13.59
CA HIS A 17 -8.75 0.72 13.32
C HIS A 17 -8.84 1.70 12.15
N PHE A 18 -8.12 1.40 11.07
CA PHE A 18 -7.84 2.34 9.99
C PHE A 18 -9.11 2.77 9.24
N SER A 19 -10.10 1.88 9.17
CA SER A 19 -11.44 2.17 8.64
C SER A 19 -12.13 3.32 9.39
N HIS A 20 -11.98 3.37 10.72
CA HIS A 20 -12.65 4.31 11.61
C HIS A 20 -11.98 5.70 11.66
N LEU A 21 -10.73 5.81 11.18
CA LEU A 21 -10.00 7.07 11.18
C LEU A 21 -10.55 8.05 10.13
N SER A 22 -10.54 9.34 10.46
CA SER A 22 -10.77 10.40 9.47
C SER A 22 -9.63 10.47 8.45
N THR A 23 -9.86 11.08 7.28
CA THR A 23 -8.82 11.22 6.24
C THR A 23 -7.53 11.84 6.79
N LEU A 24 -7.64 12.90 7.60
CA LEU A 24 -6.47 13.56 8.19
C LEU A 24 -5.74 12.64 9.18
N GLU A 25 -6.48 11.91 10.01
CA GLU A 25 -5.89 10.94 10.94
C GLU A 25 -5.21 9.77 10.24
N ARG A 26 -5.79 9.28 9.13
CA ARG A 26 -5.14 8.26 8.28
C ARG A 26 -3.81 8.74 7.75
N GLU A 27 -3.73 9.99 7.30
CA GLU A 27 -2.46 10.58 6.83
C GLU A 27 -1.44 10.74 7.96
N MET A 28 -1.89 11.14 9.16
CA MET A 28 -1.02 11.24 10.33
C MET A 28 -0.59 9.88 10.90
N ALA A 29 -1.33 8.81 10.59
CA ALA A 29 -0.96 7.45 10.98
C ALA A 29 0.31 6.98 10.25
N PHE A 30 0.54 7.49 9.03
CA PHE A 30 1.78 7.28 8.30
C PHE A 30 2.89 8.18 8.87
N ARG A 31 3.65 7.64 9.81
CA ARG A 31 4.78 8.34 10.43
C ARG A 31 6.08 8.12 9.64
N THR A 32 7.02 9.05 9.81
CA THR A 32 8.40 8.96 9.32
C THR A 32 8.50 8.64 7.82
N GLU A 33 9.13 7.53 7.46
CA GLU A 33 9.38 7.10 6.08
C GLU A 33 8.07 6.80 5.33
N MET A 34 7.09 6.22 6.03
CA MET A 34 5.79 5.88 5.42
C MET A 34 5.05 7.14 4.98
N GLY A 35 5.05 8.17 5.83
CA GLY A 35 4.43 9.46 5.54
C GLY A 35 5.16 10.20 4.42
N LEU A 36 6.49 10.08 4.36
CA LEU A 36 7.29 10.62 3.28
C LEU A 36 6.92 10.01 1.92
N TYR A 37 6.84 8.69 1.80
CA TYR A 37 6.46 8.07 0.52
C TYR A 37 5.01 8.37 0.13
N TYR A 38 4.10 8.33 1.11
CA TYR A 38 2.71 8.66 0.87
C TYR A 38 2.52 10.11 0.42
N SER A 39 3.29 11.07 0.93
CA SER A 39 3.18 12.48 0.51
C SER A 39 3.57 12.69 -0.96
N TYR A 40 4.59 11.99 -1.46
CA TYR A 40 4.95 12.02 -2.88
C TYR A 40 3.89 11.36 -3.75
N PHE A 41 3.36 10.20 -3.33
CA PHE A 41 2.22 9.56 -4.01
C PHE A 41 1.03 10.51 -4.10
N LYS A 42 0.65 11.15 -2.99
CA LYS A 42 -0.44 12.13 -2.89
C LYS A 42 -0.22 13.31 -3.83
N THR A 43 0.99 13.86 -3.87
CA THR A 43 1.37 14.96 -4.78
C THR A 43 1.09 14.63 -6.25
N ILE A 44 1.40 13.41 -6.69
CA ILE A 44 1.15 12.98 -8.08
C ILE A 44 -0.34 12.79 -8.34
N VAL A 45 -1.07 12.26 -7.36
CA VAL A 45 -2.52 12.01 -7.45
C VAL A 45 -3.29 13.31 -7.54
N GLU A 46 -2.98 14.28 -6.69
CA GLU A 46 -3.65 15.59 -6.59
C GLU A 46 -3.25 16.58 -7.68
N ALA A 47 -2.09 16.38 -8.33
CA ALA A 47 -1.67 17.20 -9.46
C ALA A 47 -2.72 17.21 -10.58
N PRO A 48 -2.85 18.29 -11.36
CA PRO A 48 -3.84 18.38 -12.45
C PRO A 48 -3.58 17.35 -13.56
N SER A 49 -2.31 17.11 -13.88
CA SER A 49 -1.88 16.09 -14.85
C SER A 49 -0.80 15.20 -14.25
N PHE A 50 -0.72 13.96 -14.73
CA PHE A 50 0.26 12.99 -14.23
C PHE A 50 1.69 13.47 -14.49
N LEU A 51 1.96 13.99 -15.69
CA LEU A 51 3.27 14.55 -16.06
C LEU A 51 3.64 15.74 -15.18
N ASN A 52 2.68 16.60 -14.83
CA ASN A 52 2.93 17.72 -13.92
C ASN A 52 3.28 17.20 -12.52
N GLY A 53 2.55 16.20 -12.01
CA GLY A 53 2.87 15.54 -10.74
C GLY A 53 4.27 14.94 -10.72
N VAL A 54 4.67 14.25 -11.79
CA VAL A 54 6.03 13.70 -11.93
C VAL A 54 7.08 14.81 -12.02
N TRP A 55 6.79 15.90 -12.74
CA TRP A 55 7.70 17.05 -12.82
C TRP A 55 7.88 17.75 -11.47
N MET A 56 6.82 17.86 -10.67
CA MET A 56 6.85 18.43 -9.33
C MET A 56 7.75 17.62 -8.39
N ILE A 57 7.63 16.29 -8.35
CA ILE A 57 8.50 15.46 -7.52
C ILE A 57 9.95 15.44 -8.03
N MET A 58 10.16 15.54 -9.35
CA MET A 58 11.51 15.59 -9.93
C MET A 58 12.24 16.91 -9.64
N ASN A 59 11.51 17.99 -9.37
CA ASN A 59 12.06 19.32 -9.08
C ASN A 59 11.60 19.80 -7.71
N ASP A 60 11.80 18.97 -6.68
CA ASP A 60 11.41 19.31 -5.33
C ASP A 60 12.37 20.34 -4.71
N LYS A 61 11.79 21.36 -4.08
CA LYS A 61 12.53 22.43 -3.38
C LYS A 61 12.28 22.42 -1.88
N LEU A 62 11.34 21.61 -1.41
CA LEU A 62 10.83 21.67 -0.04
C LEU A 62 11.61 20.73 0.89
N THR A 63 12.00 19.55 0.42
CA THR A 63 12.65 18.53 1.28
C THR A 63 14.09 18.92 1.64
N GLU A 64 14.84 19.51 0.71
CA GLU A 64 16.25 19.90 0.91
C GLU A 64 16.52 21.35 0.52
N TYR A 65 15.72 22.29 1.02
CA TYR A 65 15.95 23.72 0.80
C TYR A 65 17.37 24.12 1.26
N PRO A 66 18.17 24.86 0.45
CA PRO A 66 17.79 25.60 -0.76
C PRO A 66 17.98 24.84 -2.09
N LEU A 67 18.39 23.58 -2.06
CA LEU A 67 18.69 22.80 -3.26
C LEU A 67 17.41 22.27 -3.90
N VAL A 68 17.40 22.22 -5.24
CA VAL A 68 16.37 21.51 -6.00
C VAL A 68 16.86 20.09 -6.25
N ILE A 69 16.16 19.10 -5.72
CA ILE A 69 16.57 17.70 -5.82
C ILE A 69 15.57 16.88 -6.63
N ASN A 70 16.11 15.89 -7.35
CA ASN A 70 15.29 14.86 -7.98
C ASN A 70 15.01 13.76 -6.96
N THR A 71 13.85 13.87 -6.32
CA THR A 71 13.39 12.92 -5.28
C THR A 71 13.13 11.53 -5.84
N LEU A 72 12.69 11.45 -7.11
CA LEU A 72 12.40 10.19 -7.79
C LEU A 72 13.63 9.28 -7.87
N LYS A 73 14.77 9.84 -8.29
CA LYS A 73 16.05 9.11 -8.32
C LYS A 73 16.64 8.93 -6.92
N ARG A 74 16.54 9.94 -6.05
CA ARG A 74 17.20 9.92 -4.75
C ARG A 74 16.57 8.94 -3.76
N PHE A 75 15.24 8.83 -3.75
CA PHE A 75 14.48 7.96 -2.83
C PHE A 75 13.84 6.75 -3.52
N ASN A 76 14.22 6.47 -4.78
CA ASN A 76 13.70 5.37 -5.60
C ASN A 76 12.16 5.31 -5.64
N LEU A 77 11.51 6.45 -5.90
CA LEU A 77 10.04 6.59 -5.85
C LEU A 77 9.29 5.95 -7.04
N TYR A 78 9.91 5.01 -7.75
CA TYR A 78 9.30 4.35 -8.90
C TYR A 78 8.01 3.60 -8.54
N PRO A 79 7.92 2.85 -7.42
CA PRO A 79 6.68 2.18 -7.03
C PRO A 79 5.53 3.17 -6.80
N GLU A 80 5.79 4.31 -6.18
CA GLU A 80 4.78 5.34 -5.90
C GLU A 80 4.26 5.98 -7.18
N VAL A 81 5.12 6.22 -8.16
CA VAL A 81 4.73 6.74 -9.48
C VAL A 81 3.84 5.75 -10.23
N ILE A 82 4.16 4.45 -10.17
CA ILE A 82 3.34 3.39 -10.78
C ILE A 82 1.98 3.32 -10.07
N LEU A 83 1.96 3.32 -8.75
CA LEU A 83 0.71 3.30 -7.97
C LEU A 83 -0.15 4.54 -8.21
N ALA A 84 0.45 5.73 -8.29
CA ALA A 84 -0.26 6.96 -8.60
C ALA A 84 -0.86 6.92 -10.02
N SER A 85 -0.14 6.33 -10.97
CA SER A 85 -0.64 6.09 -12.33
C SER A 85 -1.87 5.18 -12.30
N TRP A 86 -1.78 4.03 -11.62
CA TRP A 86 -2.89 3.10 -11.48
C TRP A 86 -4.08 3.71 -10.77
N TYR A 87 -3.87 4.50 -9.71
CA TYR A 87 -4.93 5.20 -9.00
C TYR A 87 -5.66 6.19 -9.91
N ARG A 88 -4.93 7.04 -10.65
CA ARG A 88 -5.54 8.00 -11.60
C ARG A 88 -6.26 7.31 -12.75
N ILE A 89 -5.80 6.14 -13.19
CA ILE A 89 -6.49 5.31 -14.19
C ILE A 89 -7.77 4.73 -13.58
N TYR A 90 -7.68 4.18 -12.37
CA TYR A 90 -8.80 3.60 -11.64
C TYR A 90 -9.91 4.63 -11.40
N THR A 91 -9.59 5.81 -10.88
CA THR A 91 -10.58 6.87 -10.65
C THR A 91 -11.24 7.30 -11.96
N LYS A 92 -10.46 7.53 -13.03
CA LYS A 92 -11.01 7.85 -14.36
C LYS A 92 -11.93 6.77 -14.91
N ILE A 93 -11.52 5.50 -14.84
CA ILE A 93 -12.35 4.38 -15.32
C ILE A 93 -13.67 4.35 -14.55
N MET A 94 -13.62 4.56 -13.25
CA MET A 94 -14.80 4.46 -12.42
C MET A 94 -15.73 5.66 -12.55
N ASP A 95 -15.16 6.86 -12.74
CA ASP A 95 -15.91 8.06 -13.12
C ASP A 95 -16.62 7.85 -14.48
N LEU A 96 -15.96 7.18 -15.44
CA LEU A 96 -16.55 6.85 -16.74
C LEU A 96 -17.67 5.81 -16.63
N ILE A 97 -17.54 4.83 -15.74
CA ILE A 97 -18.58 3.80 -15.51
C ILE A 97 -19.72 4.35 -14.64
N GLY A 98 -19.54 5.51 -14.00
CA GLY A 98 -20.52 6.09 -13.07
C GLY A 98 -20.67 5.30 -11.78
N LEU A 99 -19.71 4.42 -11.47
CA LEU A 99 -19.65 3.68 -10.21
C LEU A 99 -19.01 4.58 -9.15
N GLN A 100 -19.73 4.87 -8.07
CA GLN A 100 -19.17 5.59 -6.93
C GLN A 100 -18.09 4.74 -6.25
N THR A 101 -16.82 5.02 -6.56
CA THR A 101 -15.63 4.40 -5.93
C THR A 101 -15.39 4.84 -4.50
N LYS A 102 -15.95 5.99 -4.18
CA LYS A 102 -16.21 6.40 -2.81
C LYS A 102 -17.58 5.90 -2.48
N ILE A 103 -17.66 4.82 -1.73
CA ILE A 103 -18.87 4.52 -0.98
C ILE A 103 -18.91 5.55 0.14
N CYS A 104 -19.48 6.72 -0.16
CA CYS A 104 -20.01 7.62 0.86
C CYS A 104 -21.52 7.35 0.89
N TRP A 105 -21.89 6.11 1.26
CA TRP A 105 -23.28 5.81 1.56
C TRP A 105 -23.55 6.23 2.99
N THR A 106 -24.68 6.88 3.20
CA THR A 106 -25.49 7.00 4.43
C THR A 106 -25.72 5.67 5.19
N VAL A 107 -24.97 4.61 4.89
CA VAL A 107 -25.12 3.24 5.39
C VAL A 107 -23.89 2.76 6.19
N THR A 108 -22.75 3.46 6.16
CA THR A 108 -21.66 3.25 7.15
C THR A 108 -20.74 4.48 7.25
N CYS A 109 -21.30 5.64 7.61
CA CYS A 109 -20.50 6.80 8.01
C CYS A 109 -20.19 6.71 9.51
N TRP A 110 -18.91 6.60 9.86
CA TRP A 110 -18.46 7.00 11.19
C TRP A 110 -18.30 8.52 11.20
N THR A 111 -19.21 9.23 11.88
CA THR A 111 -19.02 10.64 12.20
C THR A 111 -17.93 10.74 13.26
N VAL A 112 -16.73 11.14 12.88
CA VAL A 112 -15.64 11.35 13.85
C VAL A 112 -15.91 12.67 14.58
N THR A 113 -16.24 12.58 15.86
CA THR A 113 -16.46 13.74 16.73
C THR A 113 -15.09 14.32 17.12
N ARG A 114 -14.84 15.58 16.72
CA ARG A 114 -13.55 16.26 16.96
C ARG A 114 -13.42 16.93 18.32
N GLY A 115 -14.32 16.62 19.26
CA GLY A 115 -14.44 17.27 20.58
C GLY A 115 -15.62 18.25 20.68
N GLU A 116 -15.81 18.88 21.85
CA GLU A 116 -16.91 19.83 22.08
C GLU A 116 -16.79 21.06 21.18
N GLY A 117 -17.86 21.37 20.42
CA GLY A 117 -17.98 22.59 19.62
C GLY A 117 -17.47 22.50 18.17
N LEU A 118 -16.94 21.36 17.71
CA LEU A 118 -16.53 21.15 16.32
C LEU A 118 -17.55 20.28 15.57
N SER A 119 -17.94 20.70 14.36
CA SER A 119 -18.85 19.91 13.52
C SER A 119 -18.20 18.58 13.14
N PRO A 120 -18.93 17.45 13.24
CA PRO A 120 -18.42 16.15 12.80
C PRO A 120 -18.10 16.19 11.30
N ILE A 121 -17.04 15.48 10.92
CA ILE A 121 -16.60 15.35 9.52
C ILE A 121 -16.95 13.95 9.05
N GLU A 122 -17.53 13.85 7.85
CA GLU A 122 -17.76 12.59 7.18
C GLU A 122 -16.43 12.02 6.68
N SER A 123 -16.05 10.83 7.16
CA SER A 123 -14.94 10.06 6.61
C SER A 123 -15.49 9.05 5.60
N CYS A 124 -15.13 9.18 4.33
CA CYS A 124 -15.44 8.14 3.33
C CYS A 124 -14.35 7.05 3.39
N GLU A 125 -14.76 5.79 3.25
CA GLU A 125 -13.86 4.64 3.16
C GLU A 125 -13.96 3.98 1.78
N GLY A 126 -12.87 3.37 1.33
CA GLY A 126 -12.85 2.52 0.15
C GLY A 126 -11.65 2.75 -0.75
N LEU A 127 -11.59 2.02 -1.85
CA LEU A 127 -10.51 2.13 -2.85
C LEU A 127 -10.49 3.48 -3.58
N GLY A 128 -11.51 4.33 -3.40
CA GLY A 128 -11.53 5.72 -3.86
C GLY A 128 -10.89 6.72 -2.89
N ASP A 129 -10.45 6.29 -1.71
CA ASP A 129 -9.57 7.07 -0.83
C ASP A 129 -8.10 6.73 -1.15
N PRO A 130 -7.22 7.73 -1.34
CA PRO A 130 -5.84 7.49 -1.73
C PRO A 130 -5.05 6.67 -0.71
N ALA A 131 -5.28 6.87 0.60
CA ALA A 131 -4.57 6.14 1.64
C ALA A 131 -5.01 4.66 1.69
N CYS A 132 -6.32 4.42 1.64
CA CYS A 132 -6.88 3.07 1.58
C CYS A 132 -6.43 2.31 0.32
N PHE A 133 -6.47 2.96 -0.85
CA PHE A 133 -5.97 2.37 -2.10
C PHE A 133 -4.50 1.97 -1.99
N TYR A 134 -3.68 2.88 -1.47
CA TYR A 134 -2.25 2.68 -1.36
C TYR A 134 -1.91 1.45 -0.51
N VAL A 135 -2.52 1.33 0.67
CA VAL A 135 -2.35 0.18 1.57
C VAL A 135 -2.91 -1.11 0.97
N ALA A 136 -4.09 -1.05 0.33
CA ALA A 136 -4.74 -2.22 -0.26
C ALA A 136 -3.87 -2.89 -1.34
N VAL A 137 -3.23 -2.11 -2.22
CA VAL A 137 -2.36 -2.67 -3.26
C VAL A 137 -1.15 -3.38 -2.66
N ILE A 138 -0.57 -2.83 -1.59
CA ILE A 138 0.56 -3.46 -0.88
C ILE A 138 0.14 -4.79 -0.25
N PHE A 139 -1.06 -4.86 0.34
CA PHE A 139 -1.57 -6.09 0.93
C PHE A 139 -1.88 -7.16 -0.12
N ILE A 140 -2.39 -6.76 -1.29
CA ILE A 140 -2.57 -7.68 -2.43
C ILE A 140 -1.21 -8.21 -2.90
N LEU A 141 -0.21 -7.33 -3.00
CA LEU A 141 1.16 -7.68 -3.41
C LEU A 141 1.81 -8.66 -2.40
N ASN A 142 1.59 -8.46 -1.09
CA ASN A 142 2.03 -9.40 -0.05
C ASN A 142 1.19 -10.70 -0.05
N GLY A 143 -0.07 -10.65 -0.47
CA GLY A 143 -0.86 -11.84 -0.79
C GLY A 143 -0.20 -12.68 -1.90
N LEU A 144 0.27 -12.03 -2.97
CA LEU A 144 0.98 -12.67 -4.07
C LEU A 144 2.31 -13.30 -3.61
N MET A 145 3.06 -12.60 -2.76
CA MET A 145 4.29 -13.13 -2.14
C MET A 145 4.05 -14.50 -1.48
N MET A 146 2.93 -14.67 -0.76
CA MET A 146 2.62 -15.96 -0.14
C MET A 146 2.39 -17.08 -1.15
N ALA A 147 1.79 -16.76 -2.31
CA ALA A 147 1.66 -17.73 -3.39
C ALA A 147 3.03 -18.08 -3.97
N LEU A 148 3.92 -17.10 -4.14
CA LEU A 148 5.29 -17.34 -4.61
C LEU A 148 6.09 -18.21 -3.64
N PHE A 149 5.97 -18.00 -2.32
CA PHE A 149 6.60 -18.86 -1.32
C PHE A 149 6.11 -20.31 -1.39
N PHE A 150 4.80 -20.50 -1.57
CA PHE A 150 4.25 -21.83 -1.74
C PHE A 150 4.85 -22.50 -2.98
N ILE A 151 4.85 -21.82 -4.14
CA ILE A 151 5.42 -22.35 -5.37
C ILE A 151 6.91 -22.66 -5.18
N TYR A 152 7.67 -21.73 -4.59
CA TYR A 152 9.09 -21.89 -4.32
C TYR A 152 9.38 -23.11 -3.44
N GLY A 153 8.65 -23.26 -2.32
CA GLY A 153 8.79 -24.41 -1.43
C GLY A 153 8.37 -25.74 -2.08
N THR A 154 7.33 -25.73 -2.93
CA THR A 154 6.94 -26.93 -3.70
C THR A 154 7.98 -27.32 -4.74
N TYR A 155 8.60 -26.33 -5.39
CA TYR A 155 9.63 -26.55 -6.41
C TYR A 155 10.88 -27.16 -5.78
N LEU A 156 11.36 -26.58 -4.67
CA LEU A 156 12.57 -27.06 -3.99
C LEU A 156 12.41 -28.45 -3.35
N SER A 157 11.24 -28.74 -2.77
CA SER A 157 10.98 -30.03 -2.13
C SER A 157 10.58 -31.14 -3.11
N GLY A 158 10.19 -30.80 -4.35
CA GLY A 158 9.56 -31.73 -5.29
C GLY A 158 8.20 -32.26 -4.82
N SER A 159 7.64 -31.71 -3.75
CA SER A 159 6.39 -32.17 -3.13
C SER A 159 5.50 -30.99 -2.72
N ARG A 160 4.18 -31.19 -2.76
CA ARG A 160 3.21 -30.18 -2.31
C ARG A 160 3.30 -29.93 -0.80
N LEU A 161 3.82 -30.90 -0.04
CA LEU A 161 4.02 -30.78 1.40
C LEU A 161 5.10 -29.76 1.74
N GLY A 162 6.18 -29.69 0.95
CA GLY A 162 7.24 -28.70 1.16
C GLY A 162 6.72 -27.27 1.11
N GLY A 163 5.91 -26.94 0.10
CA GLY A 163 5.28 -25.62 0.02
C GLY A 163 4.33 -25.32 1.19
N LEU A 164 3.57 -26.31 1.66
CA LEU A 164 2.68 -26.15 2.80
C LEU A 164 3.47 -25.90 4.10
N VAL A 165 4.57 -26.62 4.33
CA VAL A 165 5.47 -26.39 5.47
C VAL A 165 6.06 -24.99 5.42
N THR A 166 6.53 -24.53 4.24
CA THR A 166 7.06 -23.17 4.08
C THR A 166 6.04 -22.11 4.49
N VAL A 167 4.79 -22.25 4.03
CA VAL A 167 3.70 -21.31 4.37
C VAL A 167 3.39 -21.35 5.87
N LEU A 168 3.31 -22.53 6.48
CA LEU A 168 3.07 -22.66 7.93
C LEU A 168 4.20 -22.02 8.76
N CYS A 169 5.46 -22.27 8.39
CA CYS A 169 6.62 -21.66 9.06
C CYS A 169 6.60 -20.14 8.93
N PHE A 170 6.17 -19.61 7.79
CA PHE A 170 6.01 -18.17 7.60
C PHE A 170 4.93 -17.60 8.53
N PHE A 171 3.74 -18.22 8.60
CA PHE A 171 2.67 -17.74 9.47
C PHE A 171 3.05 -17.83 10.96
N PHE A 172 3.77 -18.88 11.37
CA PHE A 172 4.25 -19.02 12.74
C PHE A 172 5.25 -17.92 13.12
N ASN A 173 6.09 -17.48 12.18
CA ASN A 173 7.09 -16.44 12.40
C ASN A 173 6.68 -15.09 11.78
N HIS A 174 5.39 -14.84 11.52
CA HIS A 174 4.94 -13.71 10.71
C HIS A 174 5.49 -12.37 11.21
N GLY A 175 5.47 -12.14 12.53
CA GLY A 175 5.96 -10.89 13.14
C GLY A 175 7.46 -10.63 12.96
N GLU A 176 8.26 -11.68 12.81
CA GLU A 176 9.71 -11.59 12.55
C GLU A 176 10.00 -11.57 11.04
N CYS A 177 9.19 -12.25 10.24
CA CYS A 177 9.35 -12.30 8.79
C CYS A 177 8.93 -11.00 8.09
N THR A 178 7.90 -10.32 8.60
CA THR A 178 7.39 -9.09 7.99
C THR A 178 6.69 -8.19 9.01
N ARG A 179 6.95 -6.89 8.90
CA ARG A 179 6.23 -5.83 9.61
C ARG A 179 5.17 -5.13 8.75
N VAL A 180 4.78 -5.73 7.62
CA VAL A 180 3.81 -5.14 6.66
C VAL A 180 2.49 -4.75 7.32
N MET A 181 2.06 -5.44 8.38
CA MET A 181 0.83 -5.12 9.11
C MET A 181 0.94 -3.86 9.98
N TRP A 182 2.14 -3.39 10.32
CA TRP A 182 2.30 -2.14 11.11
C TRP A 182 2.75 -0.98 10.25
N THR A 183 3.56 -1.29 9.23
CA THR A 183 4.21 -0.31 8.37
C THR A 183 4.13 -0.70 6.89
N PRO A 184 2.92 -0.71 6.29
CA PRO A 184 2.72 -1.22 4.93
C PRO A 184 3.60 -0.57 3.84
N PRO A 185 3.73 0.76 3.74
CA PRO A 185 4.32 1.40 2.58
C PRO A 185 5.85 1.50 2.62
N LEU A 186 6.51 0.66 3.41
CA LEU A 186 7.97 0.59 3.42
C LEU A 186 8.52 -0.13 2.19
N ARG A 187 9.75 0.22 1.81
CA ARG A 187 10.44 -0.39 0.65
C ARG A 187 10.59 -1.89 0.75
N GLU A 188 10.86 -2.39 1.95
CA GLU A 188 10.93 -3.83 2.22
C GLU A 188 9.61 -4.55 1.88
N SER A 189 8.45 -3.96 2.19
CA SER A 189 7.15 -4.56 1.93
C SER A 189 6.79 -4.56 0.44
N PHE A 190 7.32 -3.59 -0.31
CA PHE A 190 7.23 -3.54 -1.78
C PHE A 190 8.17 -4.55 -2.45
N SER A 191 9.43 -4.63 -2.01
CA SER A 191 10.47 -5.43 -2.69
C SER A 191 10.34 -6.92 -2.42
N TYR A 192 9.81 -7.32 -1.28
CA TYR A 192 9.81 -8.71 -0.83
C TYR A 192 9.23 -9.74 -1.82
N PRO A 193 8.04 -9.54 -2.44
CA PRO A 193 7.53 -10.47 -3.45
C PRO A 193 8.44 -10.59 -4.67
N PHE A 194 9.06 -9.49 -5.11
CA PHE A 194 9.97 -9.50 -6.26
C PHE A 194 11.28 -10.20 -5.94
N LEU A 195 11.78 -10.08 -4.71
CA LEU A 195 12.95 -10.83 -4.25
C LEU A 195 12.66 -12.33 -4.22
N VAL A 196 11.49 -12.75 -3.71
CA VAL A 196 11.10 -14.17 -3.71
C VAL A 196 10.93 -14.69 -5.13
N LEU A 197 10.33 -13.89 -6.03
CA LEU A 197 10.23 -14.23 -7.45
C LEU A 197 11.62 -14.38 -8.08
N GLN A 198 12.54 -13.46 -7.82
CA GLN A 198 13.91 -13.53 -8.32
C GLN A 198 14.61 -14.80 -7.83
N MET A 199 14.48 -15.14 -6.55
CA MET A 199 15.04 -16.37 -6.00
C MET A 199 14.47 -17.61 -6.70
N LEU A 200 13.14 -17.65 -6.90
CA LEU A 200 12.48 -18.74 -7.64
C LEU A 200 13.00 -18.87 -9.07
N LEU A 201 13.15 -17.75 -9.79
CA LEU A 201 13.67 -17.76 -11.16
C LEU A 201 15.12 -18.22 -11.21
N VAL A 202 15.97 -17.78 -10.28
CA VAL A 202 17.37 -18.22 -10.19
C VAL A 202 17.44 -19.72 -9.93
N THR A 203 16.64 -20.24 -9.00
CA THR A 203 16.58 -21.69 -8.72
C THR A 203 15.98 -22.49 -9.88
N HIS A 204 15.19 -21.87 -10.76
CA HIS A 204 14.68 -22.54 -11.95
C HIS A 204 15.72 -22.61 -13.08
N ILE A 205 16.53 -21.56 -13.24
CA ILE A 205 17.54 -21.46 -14.30
C ILE A 205 18.78 -22.31 -13.97
N LEU A 206 19.15 -22.38 -12.69
CA LEU A 206 20.29 -23.16 -12.20
C LEU A 206 19.96 -24.65 -12.11
#